data_AF-A0A1V5KTR7-F1
#
_entry.id   AF-A0A1V5KTR7-F1
#
_cell.length_a   1.000
_cell.length_b   1.000
_cell.length_c   1.000
_cell.angle_alpha   90.00
_cell.angle_beta   90.00
_cell.angle_gamma   90.00
#
_symmetry.space_group_name_H-M   'P 1'
#
loop_
_entity.id
_entity.type
_entity.pdbx_description
1 polymer ?
#
loop_
_entity_poly.entity_id
_entity_poly.type
_entity_poly.pdbx_seq_one_letter_code
_entity_poly.pdbx_strand_id
1 'polypeptide(L)'
;MKCIKTALFAGILSLVFLLTVPTNPAAWAASGTLWQIPGSISVNEAGFRLEAPSNISDRAVKVSAEALDPSKLPPAEDFFVTRAVNIEMFNVDKVNLNWLAKPVRLVFSFDGIDHKRASRLNTSQPLGYFRIGYCAAGDSNWVELPSQVFWNGIKGAVEAETTRGTGRYALLWSYQPGTQLSPIARGIRLMVNNVVVQSELPPYINGGRTMVPLRVVAENLGARVEWDAAEKRIDLIRNVDKIQLWIDKQTARVKGETLLLVVPPEIKGERTFVPLRFAAEALGATVTWDDLTQTAGITR
;
A
#
# COMPACT_ATOMS: atom_id res chain seq x y z
N MET A 1 45.45 73.08 -16.91
CA MET A 1 44.05 72.96 -17.38
C MET A 1 43.65 71.49 -17.36
N LYS A 2 42.46 71.18 -16.81
CA LYS A 2 41.85 69.84 -16.53
C LYS A 2 42.55 69.09 -15.37
N CYS A 3 42.05 69.02 -14.13
CA CYS A 3 40.72 68.63 -13.60
C CYS A 3 40.32 67.22 -14.02
N ILE A 4 40.33 66.26 -13.07
CA ILE A 4 39.31 65.22 -12.84
C ILE A 4 39.57 64.61 -11.45
N LYS A 5 38.51 64.62 -10.63
CA LYS A 5 38.42 64.00 -9.30
C LYS A 5 38.20 62.49 -9.46
N THR A 6 38.95 61.68 -8.73
CA THR A 6 38.71 60.24 -8.59
C THR A 6 37.65 60.01 -7.51
N ALA A 7 36.49 59.49 -7.88
CA ALA A 7 35.45 59.05 -6.96
C ALA A 7 35.58 57.54 -6.72
N LEU A 8 35.57 57.13 -5.44
CA LEU A 8 35.41 55.74 -5.01
C LEU A 8 34.04 55.22 -5.47
N PHE A 9 34.03 54.07 -6.15
CA PHE A 9 32.85 53.22 -6.26
C PHE A 9 33.17 51.87 -5.63
N ALA A 10 32.48 51.55 -4.54
CA ALA A 10 32.46 50.22 -3.94
C ALA A 10 31.64 49.28 -4.84
N GLY A 11 32.34 48.41 -5.57
CA GLY A 11 31.72 47.30 -6.31
C GLY A 11 31.57 46.08 -5.43
N ILE A 12 30.32 45.69 -5.18
CA ILE A 12 29.93 44.49 -4.42
C ILE A 12 30.38 43.25 -5.21
N LEU A 13 31.19 42.42 -4.57
CA LEU A 13 31.66 41.12 -5.06
C LEU A 13 30.46 40.16 -5.16
N SER A 14 29.83 40.04 -6.33
CA SER A 14 28.89 38.95 -6.59
C SER A 14 29.67 37.68 -6.87
N LEU A 15 29.77 36.85 -5.84
CA LEU A 15 30.29 35.49 -5.90
C LEU A 15 29.32 34.64 -6.73
N VAL A 16 29.62 34.43 -8.02
CA VAL A 16 28.91 33.47 -8.85
C VAL A 16 29.32 32.07 -8.37
N PHE A 17 28.52 31.47 -7.50
CA PHE A 17 28.57 30.03 -7.29
C PHE A 17 28.07 29.38 -8.59
N LEU A 18 28.99 28.85 -9.40
CA LEU A 18 28.64 27.75 -10.28
C LEU A 18 28.26 26.58 -9.37
N LEU A 19 26.96 26.44 -9.09
CA LEU A 19 26.39 25.16 -8.70
C LEU A 19 26.59 24.25 -9.91
N THR A 20 27.62 23.41 -9.86
CA THR A 20 27.61 22.18 -10.63
C THR A 20 26.39 21.41 -10.16
N VAL A 21 25.31 21.47 -10.96
CA VAL A 21 24.18 20.58 -10.82
C VAL A 21 24.76 19.17 -10.96
N PRO A 22 24.74 18.32 -9.92
CA PRO A 22 25.11 16.93 -10.13
C PRO A 22 24.15 16.39 -11.19
N THR A 23 24.72 15.94 -12.31
CA THR A 23 23.99 15.36 -13.43
C THR A 23 23.14 14.22 -12.91
N ASN A 24 21.83 14.46 -12.84
CA ASN A 24 20.82 13.53 -12.37
C ASN A 24 20.95 12.18 -13.13
N PRO A 25 21.36 11.08 -12.47
CA PRO A 25 21.46 9.79 -13.13
C PRO A 25 20.20 8.93 -12.93
N ALA A 26 19.03 9.51 -12.67
CA ALA A 26 17.81 8.74 -12.41
C ALA A 26 16.60 9.25 -13.21
N ALA A 27 16.55 8.88 -14.49
CA ALA A 27 15.30 8.91 -15.28
C ALA A 27 14.38 7.69 -14.97
N TRP A 28 14.74 6.85 -13.99
CA TRP A 28 14.07 5.58 -13.66
C TRP A 28 13.61 5.48 -12.19
N ALA A 29 13.68 6.55 -11.40
CA ALA A 29 13.21 6.56 -10.02
C ALA A 29 11.72 6.96 -9.95
N ALA A 30 10.92 6.19 -9.22
CA ALA A 30 9.56 6.57 -8.87
C ALA A 30 9.62 7.52 -7.66
N SER A 31 8.90 8.65 -7.72
CA SER A 31 8.86 9.60 -6.61
C SER A 31 7.46 10.13 -6.34
N GLY A 32 7.21 10.54 -5.09
CA GLY A 32 5.90 11.04 -4.66
C GLY A 32 5.96 11.74 -3.31
N THR A 33 4.85 12.35 -2.92
CA THR A 33 4.67 12.94 -1.58
C THR A 33 3.53 12.22 -0.87
N LEU A 34 3.80 11.75 0.35
CA LEU A 34 2.86 11.07 1.25
C LEU A 34 2.60 11.95 2.47
N TRP A 35 1.33 12.17 2.82
CA TRP A 35 0.99 12.95 4.00
C TRP A 35 -0.40 12.60 4.55
N GLN A 36 -1.37 13.51 4.43
CA GLN A 36 -2.71 13.38 5.03
C GLN A 36 -3.67 12.47 4.27
N ILE A 37 -3.34 12.10 3.04
CA ILE A 37 -4.08 11.11 2.26
C ILE A 37 -3.26 9.83 2.11
N PRO A 38 -3.90 8.65 2.10
CA PRO A 38 -3.23 7.41 1.72
C PRO A 38 -2.64 7.55 0.31
N GLY A 39 -1.46 6.97 0.10
CA GLY A 39 -0.76 7.06 -1.17
C GLY A 39 0.00 5.80 -1.52
N SER A 40 0.44 5.70 -2.76
CA SER A 40 1.27 4.58 -3.21
C SER A 40 2.35 5.03 -4.19
N ILE A 41 3.43 4.28 -4.24
CA ILE A 41 4.54 4.43 -5.19
C ILE A 41 4.83 3.06 -5.78
N SER A 42 5.02 2.97 -7.09
CA SER A 42 5.35 1.72 -7.78
C SER A 42 6.64 1.86 -8.56
N VAL A 43 7.50 0.83 -8.51
CA VAL A 43 8.72 0.69 -9.30
C VAL A 43 8.53 -0.54 -10.18
N ASN A 44 8.13 -0.31 -11.43
CA ASN A 44 7.67 -1.38 -12.33
C ASN A 44 8.79 -2.35 -12.68
N GLU A 45 10.02 -1.86 -12.85
CA GLU A 45 11.21 -2.65 -13.17
C GLU A 45 11.50 -3.68 -12.07
N ALA A 46 11.32 -3.27 -10.81
CA ALA A 46 11.46 -4.15 -9.65
C ALA A 46 10.18 -4.95 -9.35
N GLY A 47 9.07 -4.70 -10.05
CA GLY A 47 7.77 -5.29 -9.72
C GLY A 47 7.31 -4.93 -8.31
N PHE A 48 7.70 -3.75 -7.82
CA PHE A 48 7.54 -3.32 -6.44
C PHE A 48 6.46 -2.26 -6.31
N ARG A 49 5.74 -2.28 -5.18
CA ARG A 49 4.83 -1.22 -4.76
C ARG A 49 4.96 -0.99 -3.26
N LEU A 50 4.96 0.28 -2.87
CA LEU A 50 4.76 0.73 -1.50
C LEU A 50 3.38 1.37 -1.41
N GLU A 51 2.58 0.95 -0.43
CA GLU A 51 1.29 1.54 -0.10
C GLU A 51 1.34 2.07 1.34
N ALA A 52 1.03 3.34 1.52
CA ALA A 52 1.10 4.02 2.80
C ALA A 52 -0.29 4.52 3.22
N PRO A 53 -0.66 4.36 4.51
CA PRO A 53 -1.81 5.06 5.06
C PRO A 53 -1.52 6.56 5.20
N SER A 54 -2.52 7.33 5.62
CA SER A 54 -2.31 8.73 5.99
C SER A 54 -1.53 8.86 7.30
N ASN A 55 -0.76 9.94 7.41
CA ASN A 55 -0.01 10.35 8.59
C ASN A 55 1.05 9.32 9.02
N ILE A 56 1.88 8.85 8.07
CA ILE A 56 3.07 8.02 8.36
C ILE A 56 4.21 8.81 9.04
N SER A 57 4.09 10.13 9.12
CA SER A 57 4.94 11.07 9.86
C SER A 57 4.07 12.26 10.31
N ASP A 58 4.56 12.99 11.30
CA ASP A 58 4.04 14.29 11.74
C ASP A 58 4.08 15.37 10.64
N ARG A 59 4.97 15.23 9.65
CA ARG A 59 5.09 16.15 8.51
C ARG A 59 4.97 15.41 7.18
N ALA A 60 4.81 16.17 6.09
CA ALA A 60 4.74 15.59 4.76
C ALA A 60 6.06 14.92 4.39
N VAL A 61 5.97 13.74 3.79
CA VAL A 61 7.10 12.88 3.45
C VAL A 61 7.25 12.84 1.95
N LYS A 62 8.42 13.24 1.46
CA LYS A 62 8.88 12.96 0.10
C LYS A 62 9.49 11.56 0.09
N VAL A 63 9.04 10.73 -0.84
CA VAL A 63 9.55 9.38 -1.01
C VAL A 63 10.08 9.24 -2.43
N SER A 64 11.26 8.63 -2.55
CA SER A 64 11.84 8.17 -3.81
C SER A 64 12.12 6.68 -3.70
N ALA A 65 11.86 5.94 -4.76
CA ALA A 65 12.17 4.52 -4.84
C ALA A 65 12.76 4.19 -6.20
N GLU A 66 13.84 3.40 -6.21
CA GLU A 66 14.54 2.99 -7.42
C GLU A 66 14.85 1.49 -7.36
N ALA A 67 14.82 0.84 -8.53
CA ALA A 67 15.20 -0.56 -8.64
C ALA A 67 16.72 -0.72 -8.46
N LEU A 68 17.11 -1.76 -7.73
CA LEU A 68 18.51 -2.15 -7.57
C LEU A 68 18.81 -3.41 -8.37
N ASP A 69 20.03 -3.48 -8.87
CA ASP A 69 20.58 -4.70 -9.48
C ASP A 69 20.95 -5.71 -8.38
N PRO A 70 20.27 -6.86 -8.26
CA PRO A 70 20.55 -7.86 -7.23
C PRO A 70 21.99 -8.36 -7.25
N SER A 71 22.66 -8.37 -8.41
CA SER A 71 24.04 -8.85 -8.54
C SER A 71 25.07 -7.92 -7.89
N LYS A 72 24.69 -6.67 -7.61
CA LYS A 72 25.53 -5.66 -6.95
C LYS A 72 25.28 -5.56 -5.45
N LEU A 73 24.32 -6.31 -4.92
CA LEU A 73 24.07 -6.35 -3.48
C LEU A 73 25.10 -7.25 -2.79
N PRO A 74 25.46 -6.96 -1.53
CA PRO A 74 26.32 -7.86 -0.76
C PRO A 74 25.77 -9.28 -0.80
N PRO A 75 26.62 -10.30 -1.06
CA PRO A 75 26.16 -11.67 -1.12
C PRO A 75 25.57 -12.06 0.23
N ALA A 76 24.38 -12.66 0.20
CA ALA A 76 23.77 -13.26 1.37
C ALA A 76 24.04 -14.77 1.32
N GLU A 77 24.64 -15.30 2.38
CA GLU A 77 24.98 -16.73 2.44
C GLU A 77 23.74 -17.63 2.45
N ASP A 78 22.64 -17.13 3.03
CA ASP A 78 21.46 -17.94 3.35
C ASP A 78 20.26 -17.77 2.39
N PHE A 79 20.32 -16.83 1.44
CA PHE A 79 19.20 -16.57 0.55
C PHE A 79 19.58 -15.93 -0.79
N PHE A 80 18.70 -16.10 -1.75
CA PHE A 80 18.74 -15.45 -3.06
C PHE A 80 17.95 -14.15 -3.05
N VAL A 81 18.58 -13.07 -3.51
CA VAL A 81 17.86 -11.81 -3.81
C VAL A 81 17.35 -11.87 -5.24
N THR A 82 16.04 -11.86 -5.40
CA THR A 82 15.41 -11.94 -6.74
C THR A 82 15.10 -10.57 -7.32
N ARG A 83 14.66 -9.64 -6.46
CA ARG A 83 14.32 -8.26 -6.79
C ARG A 83 14.71 -7.38 -5.61
N ALA A 84 15.08 -6.13 -5.86
CA ALA A 84 15.40 -5.19 -4.80
C ALA A 84 15.10 -3.74 -5.20
N VAL A 85 14.79 -2.92 -4.20
CA VAL A 85 14.63 -1.48 -4.34
C VAL A 85 15.41 -0.75 -3.25
N ASN A 86 15.90 0.44 -3.58
CA ASN A 86 16.32 1.42 -2.59
C ASN A 86 15.16 2.40 -2.39
N ILE A 87 14.82 2.70 -1.13
CA ILE A 87 13.79 3.66 -0.79
C ILE A 87 14.43 4.75 0.06
N GLU A 88 14.22 6.00 -0.33
CA GLU A 88 14.62 7.17 0.43
C GLU A 88 13.39 7.97 0.84
N MET A 89 13.31 8.30 2.13
CA MET A 89 12.21 9.07 2.70
C MET A 89 12.75 10.27 3.45
N PHE A 90 12.25 11.45 3.10
CA PHE A 90 12.59 12.70 3.76
C PHE A 90 11.33 13.46 4.13
N ASN A 91 11.28 14.05 5.31
CA ASN A 91 10.23 15.03 5.57
C ASN A 91 10.50 16.34 4.79
N VAL A 92 9.55 17.28 4.84
CA VAL A 92 9.68 18.60 4.18
C VAL A 92 10.88 19.43 4.66
N ASP A 93 11.39 19.16 5.86
CA ASP A 93 12.60 19.80 6.40
C ASP A 93 13.89 19.08 5.97
N LYS A 94 13.78 18.10 5.06
CA LYS A 94 14.88 17.26 4.56
C LYS A 94 15.50 16.35 5.63
N VAL A 95 14.77 16.07 6.72
CA VAL A 95 15.19 15.07 7.70
C VAL A 95 14.92 13.68 7.13
N ASN A 96 15.94 12.83 7.12
CA ASN A 96 15.82 11.44 6.70
C ASN A 96 14.97 10.64 7.71
N LEU A 97 13.98 9.90 7.22
CA LEU A 97 13.08 9.08 8.03
C LEU A 97 13.49 7.60 7.97
N ASN A 98 14.22 7.14 8.97
CA ASN A 98 14.52 5.70 9.14
C ASN A 98 13.34 4.92 9.75
N TRP A 99 12.43 5.62 10.44
CA TRP A 99 11.25 5.05 11.10
C TRP A 99 10.01 5.89 10.81
N LEU A 100 8.87 5.22 10.72
CA LEU A 100 7.56 5.78 10.41
C LEU A 100 6.62 5.63 11.61
N ALA A 101 5.71 6.58 11.75
CA ALA A 101 4.71 6.58 12.82
C ALA A 101 3.62 5.51 12.63
N LYS A 102 3.41 5.05 11.39
CA LYS A 102 2.48 3.99 11.02
C LYS A 102 3.13 3.03 10.05
N PRO A 103 2.73 1.75 10.04
CA PRO A 103 3.26 0.79 9.09
C PRO A 103 2.86 1.16 7.66
N VAL A 104 3.79 0.95 6.74
CA VAL A 104 3.54 0.92 5.29
C VAL A 104 3.50 -0.53 4.82
N ARG A 105 2.74 -0.80 3.76
CA ARG A 105 2.72 -2.10 3.11
C ARG A 105 3.66 -2.10 1.92
N LEU A 106 4.54 -3.09 1.89
CA LEU A 106 5.46 -3.37 0.80
C LEU A 106 4.93 -4.56 0.02
N VAL A 107 4.96 -4.47 -1.30
CA VAL A 107 4.49 -5.53 -2.20
C VAL A 107 5.55 -5.78 -3.27
N PHE A 108 6.06 -7.00 -3.35
CA PHE A 108 6.85 -7.47 -4.49
C PHE A 108 6.05 -8.49 -5.28
N SER A 109 5.85 -8.21 -6.57
CA SER A 109 5.31 -9.18 -7.52
C SER A 109 6.41 -10.07 -8.08
N PHE A 110 6.06 -11.33 -8.36
CA PHE A 110 6.92 -12.29 -9.03
C PHE A 110 6.07 -13.16 -9.97
N ASP A 111 6.72 -13.82 -10.93
CA ASP A 111 6.06 -14.75 -11.85
C ASP A 111 6.64 -16.17 -11.76
N GLY A 112 6.14 -17.07 -12.61
CA GLY A 112 6.64 -18.45 -12.67
C GLY A 112 8.10 -18.57 -13.11
N ILE A 113 8.66 -17.59 -13.83
CA ILE A 113 10.07 -17.57 -14.24
C ILE A 113 10.92 -17.20 -13.02
N ASP A 114 10.52 -16.18 -12.27
CA ASP A 114 11.18 -15.79 -11.02
C ASP A 114 11.19 -16.97 -10.03
N HIS A 115 10.06 -17.67 -9.87
CA HIS A 115 9.98 -18.85 -9.01
C HIS A 115 10.88 -19.99 -9.50
N LYS A 116 10.89 -20.29 -10.81
CA LYS A 116 11.81 -21.30 -11.39
C LYS A 116 13.27 -20.95 -11.14
N ARG A 117 13.66 -19.69 -11.36
CA ARG A 117 15.05 -19.26 -11.14
C ARG A 117 15.45 -19.39 -9.68
N ALA A 118 14.60 -18.88 -8.78
CA ALA A 118 14.84 -18.94 -7.34
C ALA A 118 14.94 -20.39 -6.85
N SER A 119 14.01 -21.25 -7.30
CA SER A 119 13.97 -22.69 -6.95
C SER A 119 15.00 -23.56 -7.70
N ARG A 120 15.97 -22.96 -8.40
CA ARG A 120 16.95 -23.68 -9.23
C ARG A 120 16.28 -24.70 -10.17
N LEU A 121 15.18 -24.28 -10.79
CA LEU A 121 14.29 -25.00 -11.69
C LEU A 121 13.42 -26.10 -11.06
N ASN A 122 13.48 -26.29 -9.73
CA ASN A 122 12.62 -27.23 -9.01
C ASN A 122 11.32 -26.57 -8.53
N THR A 123 10.33 -26.48 -9.40
CA THR A 123 9.02 -25.86 -9.08
C THR A 123 8.20 -26.63 -8.05
N SER A 124 8.63 -27.83 -7.62
CA SER A 124 8.00 -28.55 -6.51
C SER A 124 8.31 -27.92 -5.15
N GLN A 125 9.27 -26.99 -5.07
CA GLN A 125 9.56 -26.27 -3.83
C GLN A 125 8.42 -25.29 -3.47
N PRO A 126 7.93 -25.31 -2.21
CA PRO A 126 6.88 -24.42 -1.73
C PRO A 126 7.08 -22.94 -2.06
N LEU A 127 5.98 -22.25 -2.40
CA LEU A 127 5.96 -20.80 -2.60
C LEU A 127 6.20 -20.01 -1.31
N GLY A 128 5.95 -20.63 -0.15
CA GLY A 128 6.18 -20.05 1.18
C GLY A 128 7.65 -19.84 1.55
N TYR A 129 8.57 -19.93 0.59
CA TYR A 129 10.00 -19.62 0.74
C TYR A 129 10.36 -18.18 0.37
N PHE A 130 9.45 -17.49 -0.30
CA PHE A 130 9.60 -16.06 -0.54
C PHE A 130 9.24 -15.25 0.70
N ARG A 131 10.00 -14.17 0.93
CA ARG A 131 9.77 -13.18 1.99
C ARG A 131 10.37 -11.83 1.61
N ILE A 132 9.98 -10.77 2.30
CA ILE A 132 10.61 -9.45 2.15
C ILE A 132 11.70 -9.28 3.20
N GLY A 133 12.88 -8.86 2.76
CA GLY A 133 13.97 -8.44 3.62
C GLY A 133 14.15 -6.93 3.61
N TYR A 134 14.69 -6.40 4.71
CA TYR A 134 15.12 -5.01 4.85
C TYR A 134 16.60 -4.95 5.20
N CYS A 135 17.33 -4.01 4.62
CA CYS A 135 18.69 -3.67 5.00
C CYS A 135 18.82 -2.15 5.14
N ALA A 136 19.35 -1.69 6.27
CA ALA A 136 19.54 -0.26 6.51
C ALA A 136 20.55 0.36 5.52
N ALA A 137 20.41 1.65 5.26
CA ALA A 137 21.36 2.38 4.42
C ALA A 137 22.77 2.32 5.03
N GLY A 138 23.76 1.91 4.25
CA GLY A 138 25.15 1.74 4.69
C GLY A 138 25.45 0.45 5.47
N ASP A 139 24.46 -0.39 5.74
CA ASP A 139 24.64 -1.71 6.38
C ASP A 139 24.84 -2.82 5.32
N SER A 140 25.17 -4.03 5.74
CA SER A 140 25.15 -5.26 4.95
C SER A 140 24.22 -6.33 5.53
N ASN A 141 23.69 -6.12 6.73
CA ASN A 141 22.85 -7.08 7.42
C ASN A 141 21.39 -6.96 6.98
N TRP A 142 20.83 -8.08 6.56
CA TRP A 142 19.42 -8.19 6.20
C TRP A 142 18.59 -8.64 7.39
N VAL A 143 17.47 -7.97 7.60
CA VAL A 143 16.44 -8.33 8.57
C VAL A 143 15.22 -8.79 7.81
N GLU A 144 14.75 -9.99 8.11
CA GLU A 144 13.53 -10.53 7.51
C GLU A 144 12.30 -9.82 8.08
N LEU A 145 11.37 -9.46 7.21
CA LEU A 145 10.09 -8.88 7.60
C LEU A 145 9.02 -9.99 7.64
N PRO A 146 8.11 -9.97 8.63
CA PRO A 146 6.92 -10.84 8.60
C PRO A 146 6.18 -10.66 7.29
N SER A 147 6.15 -11.73 6.49
CA SER A 147 5.71 -11.68 5.11
C SER A 147 4.55 -12.64 4.86
N GLN A 148 3.74 -12.33 3.86
CA GLN A 148 2.66 -13.18 3.39
C GLN A 148 2.74 -13.35 1.87
N VAL A 149 2.57 -14.59 1.40
CA VAL A 149 2.65 -14.94 -0.02
C VAL A 149 1.25 -15.09 -0.61
N PHE A 150 1.05 -14.55 -1.80
CA PHE A 150 -0.15 -14.67 -2.62
C PHE A 150 0.22 -15.34 -3.93
N TRP A 151 -0.63 -16.24 -4.41
CA TRP A 151 -0.37 -16.96 -5.66
C TRP A 151 -1.67 -17.39 -6.31
N ASN A 152 -1.80 -17.10 -7.61
CA ASN A 152 -3.00 -17.46 -8.39
C ASN A 152 -2.76 -18.57 -9.42
N GLY A 153 -1.60 -19.25 -9.37
CA GLY A 153 -1.21 -20.26 -10.36
C GLY A 153 -0.28 -19.74 -11.46
N ILE A 154 -0.23 -18.42 -11.66
CA ILE A 154 0.54 -17.79 -12.76
C ILE A 154 1.48 -16.71 -12.21
N LYS A 155 0.94 -15.85 -11.36
CA LYS A 155 1.64 -14.73 -10.72
C LYS A 155 1.56 -14.86 -9.21
N GLY A 156 2.56 -14.28 -8.56
CA GLY A 156 2.65 -14.18 -7.12
C GLY A 156 2.91 -12.77 -6.65
N ALA A 157 2.53 -12.52 -5.40
CA ALA A 157 2.93 -11.35 -4.66
C ALA A 157 3.42 -11.77 -3.28
N VAL A 158 4.37 -11.01 -2.75
CA VAL A 158 4.76 -11.10 -1.35
C VAL A 158 4.53 -9.75 -0.73
N GLU A 159 3.82 -9.74 0.38
CA GLU A 159 3.52 -8.54 1.13
C GLU A 159 4.19 -8.58 2.50
N ALA A 160 4.64 -7.42 2.98
CA ALA A 160 5.05 -7.23 4.36
C ALA A 160 4.62 -5.84 4.84
N GLU A 161 4.32 -5.71 6.13
CA GLU A 161 4.11 -4.42 6.78
C GLU A 161 5.31 -4.04 7.62
N THR A 162 5.70 -2.76 7.58
CA THR A 162 6.85 -2.29 8.35
C THR A 162 6.74 -0.81 8.70
N THR A 163 7.28 -0.42 9.85
CA THR A 163 7.50 0.98 10.22
C THR A 163 8.89 1.46 9.84
N ARG A 164 9.70 0.64 9.17
CA ARG A 164 11.00 1.05 8.64
C ARG A 164 10.78 1.97 7.43
N GLY A 165 11.55 3.05 7.37
CA GLY A 165 11.49 4.05 6.30
C GLY A 165 12.60 3.83 5.27
N THR A 166 13.55 4.76 5.21
CA THR A 166 14.70 4.72 4.30
C THR A 166 15.54 3.44 4.46
N GLY A 167 15.88 2.82 3.33
CA GLY A 167 16.73 1.64 3.27
C GLY A 167 16.49 0.81 2.01
N ARG A 168 17.14 -0.35 1.95
CA ARG A 168 16.96 -1.31 0.86
C ARG A 168 15.95 -2.36 1.27
N TYR A 169 15.07 -2.70 0.33
CA TYR A 169 14.09 -3.74 0.49
C TYR A 169 14.23 -4.74 -0.65
N ALA A 170 14.05 -6.02 -0.36
CA ALA A 170 14.25 -7.07 -1.35
C ALA A 170 13.28 -8.22 -1.22
N LEU A 171 12.93 -8.82 -2.35
CA LEU A 171 12.27 -10.11 -2.42
C LEU A 171 13.35 -11.20 -2.27
N LEU A 172 13.35 -11.82 -1.09
CA LEU A 172 14.26 -12.88 -0.72
C LEU A 172 13.61 -14.23 -0.98
N TRP A 173 14.43 -15.20 -1.40
CA TRP A 173 14.03 -16.60 -1.49
C TRP A 173 15.09 -17.48 -0.85
N SER A 174 14.69 -18.42 -0.01
CA SER A 174 15.60 -19.47 0.46
C SER A 174 14.87 -20.78 0.68
N TYR A 175 15.55 -21.89 0.44
CA TYR A 175 15.02 -23.21 0.69
C TYR A 175 15.45 -23.70 2.07
N GLN A 176 14.47 -23.92 2.94
CA GLN A 176 14.67 -24.60 4.22
C GLN A 176 13.75 -25.83 4.25
N PRO A 177 14.31 -27.06 4.15
CA PRO A 177 13.52 -28.29 4.18
C PRO A 177 12.60 -28.34 5.42
N GLY A 178 11.32 -28.64 5.21
CA GLY A 178 10.35 -28.80 6.29
C GLY A 178 9.85 -27.50 6.94
N THR A 179 10.33 -26.34 6.51
CA THR A 179 9.93 -25.04 7.07
C THR A 179 9.09 -24.26 6.06
N GLN A 180 7.96 -23.70 6.50
CA GLN A 180 7.27 -22.64 5.77
C GLN A 180 7.73 -21.29 6.33
N LEU A 181 8.45 -20.49 5.53
CA LEU A 181 8.99 -19.20 5.96
C LEU A 181 7.92 -18.10 5.93
N SER A 182 6.95 -18.21 5.03
CA SER A 182 5.85 -17.26 4.93
C SER A 182 4.52 -17.97 4.65
N PRO A 183 3.45 -17.64 5.38
CA PRO A 183 2.11 -18.18 5.15
C PRO A 183 1.63 -17.83 3.73
N ILE A 184 0.89 -18.76 3.11
CA ILE A 184 0.20 -18.51 1.85
C ILE A 184 -1.20 -17.99 2.17
N ALA A 185 -1.50 -16.77 1.76
CA ALA A 185 -2.79 -16.14 1.95
C ALA A 185 -3.91 -16.85 1.20
N ARG A 186 -5.11 -16.84 1.80
CA ARG A 186 -6.35 -17.31 1.18
C ARG A 186 -7.51 -16.45 1.63
N GLY A 187 -8.56 -16.43 0.81
CA GLY A 187 -9.79 -15.68 1.11
C GLY A 187 -9.71 -14.22 0.68
N ILE A 188 -10.85 -13.54 0.78
CA ILE A 188 -10.99 -12.14 0.38
C ILE A 188 -10.60 -11.25 1.55
N ARG A 189 -9.76 -10.24 1.27
CA ARG A 189 -9.32 -9.25 2.26
C ARG A 189 -10.06 -7.94 2.04
N LEU A 190 -10.32 -7.23 3.13
CA LEU A 190 -10.80 -5.86 3.09
C LEU A 190 -9.65 -4.92 3.45
N MET A 191 -9.46 -3.87 2.65
CA MET A 191 -8.49 -2.83 2.92
C MET A 191 -9.18 -1.47 2.87
N VAL A 192 -8.95 -0.63 3.88
CA VAL A 192 -9.49 0.73 3.93
C VAL A 192 -8.35 1.71 4.14
N ASN A 193 -8.22 2.68 3.24
CA ASN A 193 -7.19 3.71 3.30
C ASN A 193 -5.77 3.13 3.44
N ASN A 194 -5.48 2.11 2.63
CA ASN A 194 -4.22 1.32 2.61
C ASN A 194 -3.90 0.54 3.88
N VAL A 195 -4.87 0.35 4.78
CA VAL A 195 -4.74 -0.50 5.97
C VAL A 195 -5.61 -1.74 5.80
N VAL A 196 -5.02 -2.92 5.98
CA VAL A 196 -5.79 -4.17 5.99
C VAL A 196 -6.68 -4.19 7.22
N VAL A 197 -7.99 -4.34 7.01
CA VAL A 197 -8.97 -4.36 8.09
C VAL A 197 -9.41 -5.79 8.33
N GLN A 198 -9.18 -6.27 9.55
CA GLN A 198 -9.66 -7.58 9.98
C GLN A 198 -11.13 -7.50 10.37
N SER A 199 -11.90 -8.51 9.96
CA SER A 199 -13.30 -8.68 10.37
C SER A 199 -13.53 -10.10 10.86
N GLU A 200 -14.33 -10.24 11.92
CA GLU A 200 -14.65 -11.56 12.50
C GLU A 200 -15.26 -12.52 11.47
N LEU A 201 -16.13 -11.99 10.60
CA LEU A 201 -16.62 -12.70 9.43
C LEU A 201 -15.99 -12.09 8.18
N PRO A 202 -15.27 -12.88 7.36
CA PRO A 202 -14.57 -12.35 6.20
C PRO A 202 -15.55 -11.94 5.09
N PRO A 203 -15.14 -11.03 4.20
CA PRO A 203 -15.86 -10.79 2.96
C PRO A 203 -16.02 -12.07 2.13
N TYR A 204 -17.05 -12.13 1.31
CA TYR A 204 -17.31 -13.24 0.38
C TYR A 204 -17.93 -12.76 -0.91
N ILE A 205 -17.97 -13.62 -1.93
CA ILE A 205 -18.66 -13.32 -3.19
C ILE A 205 -20.08 -13.91 -3.16
N ASN A 206 -21.08 -13.09 -3.47
CA ASN A 206 -22.45 -13.50 -3.72
C ASN A 206 -22.96 -12.80 -4.98
N GLY A 207 -23.54 -13.54 -5.93
CA GLY A 207 -24.07 -12.96 -7.18
C GLY A 207 -23.05 -12.14 -7.99
N GLY A 208 -21.77 -12.51 -7.95
CA GLY A 208 -20.69 -11.74 -8.61
C GLY A 208 -20.39 -10.38 -7.96
N ARG A 209 -20.74 -10.21 -6.68
CA ARG A 209 -20.44 -9.03 -5.87
C ARG A 209 -19.73 -9.42 -4.59
N THR A 210 -18.74 -8.63 -4.21
CA THR A 210 -18.07 -8.76 -2.90
C THR A 210 -18.99 -8.20 -1.82
N MET A 211 -19.45 -9.08 -0.94
CA MET A 211 -20.23 -8.79 0.24
C MET A 211 -19.29 -8.54 1.41
N VAL A 212 -19.50 -7.43 2.12
CA VAL A 212 -18.63 -7.00 3.23
C VAL A 212 -19.43 -6.70 4.49
N PRO A 213 -18.84 -6.89 5.69
CA PRO A 213 -19.48 -6.50 6.94
C PRO A 213 -19.70 -4.98 6.97
N LEU A 214 -20.97 -4.56 6.99
CA LEU A 214 -21.33 -3.16 6.80
C LEU A 214 -20.72 -2.24 7.86
N ARG A 215 -20.76 -2.66 9.12
CA ARG A 215 -20.25 -1.88 10.26
C ARG A 215 -18.76 -1.58 10.13
N VAL A 216 -17.98 -2.57 9.71
CA VAL A 216 -16.52 -2.43 9.51
C VAL A 216 -16.22 -1.36 8.47
N VAL A 217 -16.92 -1.38 7.34
CA VAL A 217 -16.77 -0.37 6.29
C VAL A 217 -17.24 1.00 6.76
N ALA A 218 -18.41 1.07 7.37
CA ALA A 218 -19.01 2.34 7.81
C ALA A 218 -18.13 3.07 8.84
N GLU A 219 -17.68 2.37 9.88
CA GLU A 219 -16.88 2.96 10.97
C GLU A 219 -15.52 3.46 10.45
N ASN A 220 -14.84 2.69 9.59
CA ASN A 220 -13.59 3.13 8.97
C ASN A 220 -13.76 4.32 8.01
N LEU A 221 -14.98 4.56 7.50
CA LEU A 221 -15.33 5.72 6.69
C LEU A 221 -15.99 6.86 7.49
N GLY A 222 -15.97 6.77 8.82
CA GLY A 222 -16.48 7.79 9.74
C GLY A 222 -18.01 7.87 9.80
N ALA A 223 -18.72 6.81 9.40
CA ALA A 223 -20.17 6.71 9.48
C ALA A 223 -20.60 5.82 10.66
N ARG A 224 -21.68 6.20 11.33
CA ARG A 224 -22.33 5.34 12.33
C ARG A 224 -23.43 4.50 11.68
N VAL A 225 -23.70 3.33 12.25
CA VAL A 225 -24.73 2.40 11.80
C VAL A 225 -25.82 2.28 12.85
N GLU A 226 -27.05 2.64 12.47
CA GLU A 226 -28.26 2.47 13.27
C GLU A 226 -29.15 1.38 12.66
N TRP A 227 -29.85 0.64 13.53
CA TRP A 227 -30.72 -0.47 13.14
C TRP A 227 -32.14 -0.22 13.63
N ASP A 228 -33.09 -0.35 12.71
CA ASP A 228 -34.53 -0.31 12.97
C ASP A 228 -35.09 -1.72 12.74
N ALA A 229 -35.39 -2.40 13.85
CA ALA A 229 -35.85 -3.79 13.82
C ALA A 229 -37.25 -3.95 13.23
N ALA A 230 -38.13 -2.95 13.40
CA ALA A 230 -39.51 -3.01 12.94
C ALA A 230 -39.58 -2.99 11.41
N GLU A 231 -38.76 -2.13 10.79
CA GLU A 231 -38.68 -2.04 9.33
C GLU A 231 -37.64 -2.98 8.70
N LYS A 232 -36.81 -3.65 9.53
CA LYS A 232 -35.57 -4.30 9.10
C LYS A 232 -34.68 -3.34 8.30
N ARG A 233 -34.59 -2.09 8.75
CA ARG A 233 -33.89 -0.98 8.07
C ARG A 233 -32.56 -0.68 8.76
N ILE A 234 -31.54 -0.40 7.96
CA ILE A 234 -30.25 0.11 8.40
C ILE A 234 -30.15 1.56 7.97
N ASP A 235 -29.77 2.43 8.90
CA ASP A 235 -29.47 3.82 8.64
C ASP A 235 -27.95 4.04 8.82
N LEU A 236 -27.25 4.38 7.74
CA LEU A 236 -25.86 4.85 7.77
C LEU A 236 -25.87 6.37 7.84
N ILE A 237 -25.24 6.91 8.87
CA ILE A 237 -25.26 8.35 9.14
C ILE A 237 -23.83 8.85 9.21
N ARG A 238 -23.54 9.86 8.38
CA ARG A 238 -22.28 10.60 8.42
C ARG A 238 -22.55 12.08 8.21
N ASN A 239 -22.27 12.89 9.22
CA ASN A 239 -22.63 14.31 9.24
C ASN A 239 -24.14 14.49 8.98
N VAL A 240 -24.50 15.17 7.88
CA VAL A 240 -25.89 15.38 7.43
C VAL A 240 -26.36 14.33 6.43
N ASP A 241 -25.45 13.49 5.91
CA ASP A 241 -25.80 12.46 4.93
C ASP A 241 -26.42 11.25 5.66
N LYS A 242 -27.61 10.84 5.19
CA LYS A 242 -28.29 9.63 5.63
C LYS A 242 -28.52 8.69 4.45
N ILE A 243 -28.08 7.45 4.60
CA ILE A 243 -28.31 6.35 3.65
C ILE A 243 -29.15 5.30 4.34
N GLN A 244 -30.20 4.83 3.68
CA GLN A 244 -31.12 3.84 4.22
C GLN A 244 -31.11 2.59 3.36
N LEU A 245 -31.04 1.44 4.01
CA LEU A 245 -31.03 0.11 3.41
C LEU A 245 -32.06 -0.75 4.11
N TRP A 246 -32.66 -1.69 3.40
CA TRP A 246 -33.57 -2.67 4.01
C TRP A 246 -33.06 -4.07 3.73
N ILE A 247 -33.04 -4.92 4.76
CA ILE A 247 -32.64 -6.32 4.62
C ILE A 247 -33.55 -7.02 3.61
N ASP A 248 -32.95 -7.86 2.76
CA ASP A 248 -33.60 -8.64 1.70
C ASP A 248 -34.27 -7.79 0.61
N LYS A 249 -34.09 -6.46 0.60
CA LYS A 249 -34.60 -5.57 -0.45
C LYS A 249 -33.48 -5.04 -1.31
N GLN A 250 -33.72 -4.99 -2.62
CA GLN A 250 -32.80 -4.38 -3.59
C GLN A 250 -32.93 -2.86 -3.66
N THR A 251 -33.76 -2.22 -2.82
CA THR A 251 -33.91 -0.77 -2.83
C THR A 251 -33.15 -0.16 -1.66
N ALA A 252 -32.46 0.94 -1.94
CA ALA A 252 -31.81 1.79 -0.96
C ALA A 252 -32.22 3.25 -1.17
N ARG A 253 -32.11 4.08 -0.13
CA ARG A 253 -32.27 5.53 -0.24
C ARG A 253 -30.96 6.24 0.08
N VAL A 254 -30.47 7.08 -0.82
CA VAL A 254 -29.28 7.90 -0.60
C VAL A 254 -29.68 9.34 -0.81
N LYS A 255 -29.56 10.18 0.24
CA LYS A 255 -29.94 11.61 0.17
C LYS A 255 -31.38 11.85 -0.33
N GLY A 256 -32.30 10.93 -0.03
CA GLY A 256 -33.70 10.99 -0.44
C GLY A 256 -34.01 10.34 -1.79
N GLU A 257 -33.00 10.05 -2.62
CA GLU A 257 -33.18 9.36 -3.90
C GLU A 257 -33.18 7.85 -3.75
N THR A 258 -34.01 7.14 -4.52
CA THR A 258 -34.07 5.67 -4.50
C THR A 258 -33.07 5.09 -5.49
N LEU A 259 -32.22 4.18 -5.02
CA LEU A 259 -31.23 3.45 -5.82
C LEU A 259 -31.49 1.95 -5.77
N LEU A 260 -31.18 1.27 -6.87
CA LEU A 260 -31.29 -0.19 -6.98
C LEU A 260 -29.94 -0.86 -6.70
N LEU A 261 -29.97 -1.89 -5.85
CA LEU A 261 -28.85 -2.74 -5.50
C LEU A 261 -28.87 -3.99 -6.38
N VAL A 262 -27.69 -4.39 -6.87
CA VAL A 262 -27.54 -5.64 -7.64
C VAL A 262 -27.81 -6.86 -6.77
N VAL A 263 -27.37 -6.82 -5.51
CA VAL A 263 -27.58 -7.87 -4.50
C VAL A 263 -28.12 -7.19 -3.24
N PRO A 264 -29.21 -7.70 -2.63
CA PRO A 264 -29.77 -7.09 -1.43
C PRO A 264 -28.82 -7.20 -0.22
N PRO A 265 -28.93 -6.30 0.77
CA PRO A 265 -28.31 -6.48 2.07
C PRO A 265 -28.87 -7.76 2.73
N GLU A 266 -28.01 -8.54 3.37
CA GLU A 266 -28.42 -9.77 4.05
C GLU A 266 -27.81 -9.84 5.44
N ILE A 267 -28.45 -10.60 6.33
CA ILE A 267 -27.90 -10.91 7.65
C ILE A 267 -27.32 -12.33 7.57
N LYS A 268 -26.03 -12.45 7.86
CA LYS A 268 -25.35 -13.75 7.92
C LYS A 268 -24.69 -13.91 9.29
N GLY A 269 -25.13 -14.94 10.02
CA GLY A 269 -24.85 -15.04 11.45
C GLY A 269 -25.50 -13.86 12.17
N GLU A 270 -24.69 -13.00 12.77
CA GLU A 270 -25.13 -11.79 13.50
C GLU A 270 -24.55 -10.50 12.89
N ARG A 271 -24.19 -10.52 11.61
CA ARG A 271 -23.63 -9.37 10.91
C ARG A 271 -24.41 -9.08 9.64
N THR A 272 -24.63 -7.80 9.39
CA THR A 272 -25.16 -7.32 8.14
C THR A 272 -24.06 -7.26 7.09
N PHE A 273 -24.33 -7.89 5.95
CA PHE A 273 -23.50 -7.83 4.76
C PHE A 273 -24.18 -7.01 3.67
N VAL A 274 -23.36 -6.25 2.96
CA VAL A 274 -23.81 -5.38 1.86
C VAL A 274 -22.84 -5.48 0.69
N PRO A 275 -23.28 -5.18 -0.55
CA PRO A 275 -22.36 -5.01 -1.66
C PRO A 275 -21.35 -3.90 -1.36
N LEU A 276 -20.06 -4.25 -1.37
CA LEU A 276 -18.97 -3.32 -1.02
C LEU A 276 -19.05 -2.00 -1.80
N ARG A 277 -19.23 -2.10 -3.12
CA ARG A 277 -19.29 -0.93 -4.00
C ARG A 277 -20.37 0.05 -3.56
N PHE A 278 -21.57 -0.45 -3.27
CA PHE A 278 -22.64 0.41 -2.78
C PHE A 278 -22.27 1.07 -1.44
N ALA A 279 -21.80 0.29 -0.47
CA ALA A 279 -21.49 0.80 0.86
C ALA A 279 -20.41 1.89 0.83
N ALA A 280 -19.37 1.71 0.02
CA ALA A 280 -18.30 2.66 -0.15
C ALA A 280 -18.72 3.89 -0.96
N GLU A 281 -19.36 3.72 -2.13
CA GLU A 281 -19.74 4.83 -3.01
C GLU A 281 -20.85 5.70 -2.39
N ALA A 282 -21.81 5.11 -1.69
CA ALA A 282 -22.84 5.87 -0.96
C ALA A 282 -22.20 6.75 0.12
N LEU A 283 -21.11 6.27 0.73
CA LEU A 283 -20.26 7.04 1.64
C LEU A 283 -19.18 7.86 0.90
N GLY A 284 -19.27 8.04 -0.42
CA GLY A 284 -18.35 8.86 -1.20
C GLY A 284 -16.89 8.38 -1.12
N ALA A 285 -16.66 7.08 -1.02
CA ALA A 285 -15.36 6.44 -1.15
C ALA A 285 -15.28 5.70 -2.50
N THR A 286 -14.05 5.42 -2.93
CA THR A 286 -13.76 4.65 -4.14
C THR A 286 -13.44 3.20 -3.78
N VAL A 287 -13.73 2.26 -4.69
CA VAL A 287 -13.46 0.83 -4.49
C VAL A 287 -12.53 0.31 -5.56
N THR A 288 -11.55 -0.48 -5.14
CA THR A 288 -10.62 -1.21 -6.01
C THR A 288 -10.68 -2.70 -5.71
N TRP A 289 -10.24 -3.50 -6.67
CA TRP A 289 -10.10 -4.94 -6.53
C TRP A 289 -8.74 -5.38 -7.05
N ASP A 290 -7.98 -6.09 -6.22
CA ASP A 290 -6.72 -6.72 -6.60
C ASP A 290 -6.94 -8.24 -6.70
N ASP A 291 -6.98 -8.74 -7.94
CA ASP A 291 -7.24 -10.16 -8.23
C ASP A 291 -6.16 -11.09 -7.67
N LEU A 292 -4.90 -10.66 -7.67
CA LEU A 292 -3.77 -11.49 -7.25
C LEU A 292 -3.80 -11.74 -5.74
N THR A 293 -4.09 -10.68 -4.98
CA THR A 293 -4.12 -10.74 -3.52
C THR A 293 -5.52 -10.93 -2.94
N GLN A 294 -6.54 -11.03 -3.82
CA GLN A 294 -7.96 -11.10 -3.46
C GLN A 294 -8.36 -9.97 -2.50
N THR A 295 -7.90 -8.75 -2.77
CA THR A 295 -8.08 -7.60 -1.88
C THR A 295 -9.12 -6.65 -2.43
N ALA A 296 -10.17 -6.41 -1.64
CA ALA A 296 -11.14 -5.36 -1.88
C ALA A 296 -10.70 -4.09 -1.16
N GLY A 297 -10.23 -3.10 -1.92
CA GLY A 297 -9.73 -1.83 -1.40
C GLY A 297 -10.79 -0.74 -1.36
N ILE A 298 -10.73 0.11 -0.34
CA ILE A 298 -11.54 1.32 -0.19
C ILE A 298 -10.58 2.50 0.04
N THR A 299 -10.78 3.60 -0.68
CA THR A 299 -9.99 4.83 -0.49
C THR A 299 -10.88 6.06 -0.54
N ARG A 300 -10.63 6.99 0.37
CA ARG A 300 -11.30 8.30 0.45
C ARG A 300 -10.30 9.42 0.66
#